data_AF-A0A9P3GG61-F1
#
_entry.id   AF-A0A9P3GG61-F1
#
_cell.length_a   1.000
_cell.length_b   1.000
_cell.length_c   1.000
_cell.angle_alpha   90.00
_cell.angle_beta   90.00
_cell.angle_gamma   90.00
#
_symmetry.space_group_name_H-M   'P 1'
#
loop_
_entity.id
_entity.type
_entity.pdbx_description
1 polymer ?
#
loop_
_entity_poly.entity_id
_entity_poly.type
_entity_poly.pdbx_seq_one_letter_code
_entity_poly.pdbx_strand_id
1 'polypeptide(L)'
;MFTLARHRLAQRAPATALRSRTRSVMTLENHKYTAHATARGQGRNGEVKSDDDVGLTLRLAMPRSLGGKGDGQNPEMLFAMGYASCFLAAIQMESNKLGMTDEARNAVVHTQVHLGKPEGADGYALEVEVQVEGVPQELVDAGHEACPYSRALKHGAVVKVSKKD
;
A
#
# COMPACT_ATOMS: atom_id res chain seq x y z
N MET A 1 2.45 10.88 73.30
CA MET A 1 2.98 9.81 72.44
C MET A 1 2.78 10.23 70.99
N PHE A 2 3.89 10.24 70.25
CA PHE A 2 4.05 10.70 68.87
C PHE A 2 3.25 9.87 67.86
N THR A 3 2.62 10.53 66.87
CA THR A 3 2.83 10.15 65.45
C THR A 3 2.47 11.30 64.51
N LEU A 4 3.48 11.87 63.85
CA LEU A 4 3.33 12.71 62.66
C LEU A 4 2.97 11.82 61.46
N ALA A 5 1.84 12.07 60.80
CA ALA A 5 1.58 11.55 59.46
C ALA A 5 1.75 12.70 58.45
N ARG A 6 2.91 12.75 57.81
CA ARG A 6 3.19 13.62 56.67
C ARG A 6 2.38 13.12 55.47
N HIS A 7 1.29 13.79 55.12
CA HIS A 7 0.66 13.59 53.81
C HIS A 7 1.47 14.33 52.75
N ARG A 8 2.16 13.53 51.90
CA ARG A 8 2.83 14.01 50.69
C ARG A 8 1.78 14.55 49.72
N LEU A 9 1.95 15.81 49.33
CA LEU A 9 1.29 16.42 48.18
C LEU A 9 1.60 15.58 46.92
N ALA A 10 0.58 14.94 46.35
CA ALA A 10 0.67 14.34 45.02
C ALA A 10 0.71 15.48 44.00
N GLN A 11 1.91 15.86 43.56
CA GLN A 11 2.10 16.73 42.41
C GLN A 11 1.60 15.98 41.16
N ARG A 12 0.48 16.44 40.59
CA ARG A 12 0.01 15.99 39.28
C ARG A 12 0.99 16.52 38.23
N ALA A 13 1.70 15.60 37.57
CA ALA A 13 2.40 15.89 36.33
C ALA A 13 1.39 16.40 35.28
N PRO A 14 1.77 17.34 34.39
CA PRO A 14 0.87 17.78 33.35
C PRO A 14 0.67 16.60 32.39
N ALA A 15 -0.59 16.30 32.06
CA ALA A 15 -0.90 15.39 30.99
C ALA A 15 -0.36 16.00 29.70
N THR A 16 0.82 15.56 29.28
CA THR A 16 1.35 15.81 27.94
C THR A 16 0.30 15.25 26.99
N ALA A 17 -0.52 16.13 26.43
CA ALA A 17 -1.50 15.77 25.43
C ALA A 17 -0.75 15.03 24.32
N LEU A 18 -1.01 13.72 24.23
CA LEU A 18 -0.68 12.92 23.08
C LEU A 18 -1.42 13.59 21.92
N ARG A 19 -0.74 14.52 21.24
CA ARG A 19 -1.16 15.00 19.93
C ARG A 19 -1.18 13.76 19.06
N SER A 20 -2.38 13.17 18.94
CA SER A 20 -2.70 12.26 17.86
C SER A 20 -2.30 13.00 16.59
N ARG A 21 -1.18 12.60 16.00
CA ARG A 21 -0.86 12.97 14.63
C ARG A 21 -1.90 12.23 13.81
N THR A 22 -3.08 12.82 13.63
CA THR A 22 -4.07 12.33 12.70
C THR A 22 -3.32 12.20 11.38
N ARG A 23 -3.09 10.97 10.93
CA ARG A 23 -2.47 10.73 9.64
C ARG A 23 -3.29 11.51 8.61
N SER A 24 -2.62 12.21 7.71
CA SER A 24 -3.23 12.94 6.59
C SER A 24 -3.78 11.95 5.57
N VAL A 25 -4.81 11.19 5.94
CA VAL A 25 -5.48 10.26 5.03
C VAL A 25 -5.91 11.02 3.79
N MET A 26 -5.49 10.56 2.61
CA MET A 26 -5.88 11.19 1.35
C MET A 26 -7.29 10.76 0.98
N THR A 27 -8.14 11.74 0.65
CA THR A 27 -9.53 11.54 0.23
C THR A 27 -9.71 12.02 -1.21
N LEU A 28 -10.57 11.35 -1.97
CA LEU A 28 -10.91 11.77 -3.33
C LEU A 28 -11.95 12.90 -3.29
N GLU A 29 -11.73 13.95 -4.08
CA GLU A 29 -12.74 14.98 -4.35
C GLU A 29 -13.79 14.48 -5.35
N ASN A 30 -13.35 13.69 -6.33
CA ASN A 30 -14.20 13.06 -7.34
C ASN A 30 -13.60 11.72 -7.78
N HIS A 31 -14.43 10.86 -8.40
CA HIS A 31 -13.99 9.58 -8.95
C HIS A 31 -13.82 9.70 -10.47
N LYS A 32 -12.56 9.72 -10.95
CA LYS A 32 -12.26 9.74 -12.40
C LYS A 32 -12.42 8.37 -13.05
N TYR A 33 -12.14 7.31 -12.31
CA TYR A 33 -12.26 5.92 -12.74
C TYR A 33 -12.56 5.03 -11.53
N THR A 34 -13.30 3.94 -11.73
CA THR A 34 -13.58 2.93 -10.71
C THR A 34 -13.44 1.56 -11.34
N ALA A 35 -12.51 0.75 -10.81
CA ALA A 35 -12.40 -0.66 -11.16
C ALA A 35 -13.20 -1.53 -10.18
N HIS A 36 -13.79 -2.60 -10.70
CA HIS A 36 -14.55 -3.59 -9.95
C HIS A 36 -13.86 -4.96 -10.02
N ALA A 37 -13.81 -5.64 -8.89
CA ALA A 37 -13.32 -7.01 -8.81
C ALA A 37 -14.17 -7.82 -7.82
N THR A 38 -14.37 -9.10 -8.13
CA THR A 38 -15.05 -10.08 -7.29
C THR A 38 -14.13 -11.27 -7.07
N ALA A 39 -13.86 -11.62 -5.81
CA ALA A 39 -13.17 -12.85 -5.44
C ALA A 39 -14.16 -13.90 -4.92
N ARG A 40 -13.98 -15.17 -5.31
CA ARG A 40 -14.79 -16.31 -4.86
C ARG A 40 -13.90 -17.52 -4.50
N GLY A 41 -14.44 -18.41 -3.67
CA GLY A 41 -13.72 -19.57 -3.16
C GLY A 41 -13.08 -19.29 -1.79
N GLN A 42 -11.98 -19.97 -1.50
CA GLN A 42 -11.29 -19.93 -0.20
C GLN A 42 -10.21 -18.82 -0.17
N GLY A 43 -10.59 -17.59 -0.55
CA GLY A 43 -9.70 -16.43 -0.53
C GLY A 43 -8.47 -16.58 -1.42
N ARG A 44 -7.30 -16.85 -0.82
CA ARG A 44 -6.02 -17.10 -1.54
C ARG A 44 -6.03 -18.39 -2.38
N ASN A 45 -7.06 -19.22 -2.26
CA ASN A 45 -7.32 -20.35 -3.15
C ASN A 45 -8.70 -20.21 -3.76
N GLY A 46 -8.80 -19.97 -5.07
CA GLY A 46 -10.08 -19.70 -5.72
C GLY A 46 -9.91 -18.94 -7.03
N GLU A 47 -10.73 -17.92 -7.21
CA GLU A 47 -10.75 -17.08 -8.41
C GLU A 47 -10.98 -15.62 -8.05
N VAL A 48 -10.34 -14.72 -8.78
CA VAL A 48 -10.67 -13.29 -8.81
C VAL A 48 -11.00 -12.87 -10.24
N LYS A 49 -12.07 -12.10 -10.38
CA LYS A 49 -12.59 -11.64 -11.67
C LYS A 49 -12.91 -10.15 -11.66
N SER A 50 -12.57 -9.46 -12.73
CA SER A 50 -13.14 -8.17 -13.11
C SER A 50 -14.01 -8.36 -14.36
N ASP A 51 -15.22 -7.80 -14.31
CA ASP A 51 -16.22 -7.78 -15.39
C ASP A 51 -16.32 -6.40 -16.07
N ASP A 52 -15.38 -5.49 -15.78
CA ASP A 52 -15.25 -4.21 -16.48
C ASP A 52 -14.71 -4.42 -17.91
N ASP A 53 -14.47 -3.34 -18.67
CA ASP A 53 -13.82 -3.29 -20.00
C ASP A 53 -13.71 -4.62 -20.77
N VAL A 54 -12.50 -5.18 -20.91
CA VAL A 54 -12.25 -6.44 -21.64
C VAL A 54 -12.41 -7.70 -20.78
N GLY A 55 -12.72 -7.53 -19.50
CA GLY A 55 -12.74 -8.59 -18.49
C GLY A 55 -11.36 -9.15 -18.14
N LEU A 56 -11.20 -9.63 -16.91
CA LEU A 56 -10.00 -10.34 -16.45
C LEU A 56 -10.39 -11.39 -15.42
N THR A 57 -10.02 -12.66 -15.64
CA THR A 57 -10.27 -13.75 -14.68
C THR A 57 -8.97 -14.47 -14.35
N LEU A 58 -8.65 -14.61 -13.07
CA LEU A 58 -7.41 -15.22 -12.59
C LEU A 58 -7.71 -16.29 -11.53
N ARG A 59 -7.14 -17.48 -11.72
CA ARG A 59 -7.12 -18.52 -10.69
C ARG A 59 -6.11 -18.15 -9.60
N LEU A 60 -6.57 -18.12 -8.35
CA LEU A 60 -5.73 -17.89 -7.18
C LEU A 60 -5.31 -19.22 -6.55
N ALA A 61 -4.03 -19.30 -6.17
CA ALA A 61 -3.51 -20.37 -5.32
C ALA A 61 -2.51 -19.81 -4.31
N MET A 62 -2.52 -20.40 -3.12
CA MET A 62 -1.55 -20.07 -2.09
C MET A 62 -0.14 -20.51 -2.54
N PRO A 63 0.90 -19.66 -2.36
CA PRO A 63 2.26 -20.02 -2.75
C PRO A 63 2.81 -21.15 -1.86
N ARG A 64 3.80 -21.89 -2.38
CA ARG A 64 4.43 -23.01 -1.67
C ARG A 64 5.07 -22.58 -0.35
N SER A 65 5.65 -21.39 -0.31
CA SER A 65 6.24 -20.80 0.91
C SER A 65 5.23 -20.60 2.04
N LEU A 66 3.93 -20.54 1.72
CA LEU A 66 2.83 -20.43 2.70
C LEU A 66 2.05 -21.75 2.85
N GLY A 67 2.60 -22.87 2.36
CA GLY A 67 1.99 -24.20 2.48
C GLY A 67 0.97 -24.54 1.39
N GLY A 68 0.86 -23.74 0.33
CA GLY A 68 -0.02 -24.01 -0.80
C GLY A 68 0.63 -24.81 -1.93
N LYS A 69 -0.14 -25.05 -3.00
CA LYS A 69 0.35 -25.75 -4.21
C LYS A 69 1.24 -24.85 -5.08
N GLY A 70 1.04 -23.53 -5.02
CA GLY A 70 1.75 -22.55 -5.84
C GLY A 70 1.47 -22.68 -7.33
N ASP A 71 0.31 -23.21 -7.72
CA ASP A 71 -0.07 -23.44 -9.12
C ASP A 71 -0.96 -22.32 -9.69
N GLY A 72 -1.09 -21.19 -9.01
CA GLY A 72 -1.94 -20.07 -9.42
C GLY A 72 -1.36 -18.72 -9.02
N GLN A 73 -2.08 -17.66 -9.37
CA GLN A 73 -1.71 -16.30 -8.98
C GLN A 73 -2.01 -16.08 -7.50
N ASN A 74 -1.51 -14.99 -6.93
CA ASN A 74 -1.82 -14.63 -5.55
C ASN A 74 -1.95 -13.10 -5.39
N PRO A 75 -2.57 -12.63 -4.28
CA PRO A 75 -2.78 -11.19 -4.06
C PRO A 75 -1.50 -10.35 -4.15
N GLU A 76 -0.36 -10.84 -3.67
CA GLU A 76 0.91 -10.09 -3.70
C GLU A 76 1.42 -9.92 -5.13
N MET A 77 1.28 -10.93 -5.99
CA MET A 77 1.60 -10.80 -7.42
C MET A 77 0.72 -9.74 -8.09
N LEU A 78 -0.59 -9.73 -7.81
CA LEU A 78 -1.50 -8.72 -8.35
C LEU A 78 -1.13 -7.31 -7.88
N PHE A 79 -0.80 -7.18 -6.60
CA PHE A 79 -0.36 -5.91 -6.03
C PHE A 79 0.97 -5.44 -6.63
N ALA A 80 1.94 -6.34 -6.81
CA ALA A 80 3.23 -6.03 -7.45
C ALA A 80 3.04 -5.54 -8.89
N MET A 81 2.21 -6.20 -9.69
CA MET A 81 1.90 -5.78 -11.07
C MET A 81 1.19 -4.42 -11.12
N GLY A 82 0.20 -4.22 -10.26
CA GLY A 82 -0.50 -2.94 -10.15
C GLY A 82 0.42 -1.80 -9.71
N TYR A 83 1.31 -2.07 -8.76
CA TYR A 83 2.28 -1.09 -8.27
C TYR A 83 3.31 -0.72 -9.35
N ALA A 84 3.94 -1.72 -9.98
CA ALA A 84 4.95 -1.48 -11.02
C ALA A 84 4.39 -0.63 -12.17
N SER A 85 3.20 -0.99 -12.66
CA SER A 85 2.52 -0.25 -13.73
C SER A 85 2.14 1.17 -13.32
N CYS A 86 1.64 1.35 -12.09
CA CYS A 86 1.29 2.66 -11.57
C CYS A 86 2.52 3.57 -11.37
N PHE A 87 3.63 3.01 -10.90
CA PHE A 87 4.89 3.75 -10.71
C PHE A 87 5.52 4.15 -12.04
N LEU A 88 5.53 3.26 -13.03
CA LEU A 88 6.01 3.58 -14.38
C LEU A 88 5.19 4.70 -15.02
N ALA A 89 3.86 4.66 -14.89
CA ALA A 89 3.00 5.74 -15.37
C ALA A 89 3.28 7.08 -14.67
N ALA A 90 3.61 7.06 -13.37
CA ALA A 90 4.00 8.26 -12.63
C ALA A 90 5.34 8.82 -13.13
N ILE A 91 6.34 7.97 -13.38
CA ILE A 91 7.61 8.39 -14.02
C ILE A 91 7.34 9.08 -15.36
N GLN A 92 6.52 8.47 -16.23
CA GLN A 92 6.19 9.04 -17.54
C GLN A 92 5.45 10.38 -17.44
N MET A 93 4.58 10.53 -16.43
CA MET A 93 3.89 11.79 -16.19
C MET A 93 4.86 12.88 -15.73
N GLU A 94 5.74 12.58 -14.76
CA GLU A 94 6.69 13.56 -14.22
C GLU A 94 7.79 13.91 -15.22
N SER A 95 8.24 12.95 -16.04
CA SER A 95 9.20 13.24 -17.10
C SER A 95 8.66 14.26 -18.11
N ASN A 96 7.39 14.17 -18.48
CA ASN A 96 6.75 15.17 -19.34
C ASN A 96 6.70 16.56 -18.69
N LYS A 97 6.48 16.64 -17.37
CA LYS A 97 6.45 17.93 -16.64
C LYS A 97 7.83 18.56 -16.52
N LEU A 98 8.87 17.73 -16.36
CA LEU A 98 10.25 18.15 -16.19
C LEU A 98 11.00 18.33 -17.52
N GLY A 99 10.38 17.98 -18.66
CA GLY A 99 11.02 18.04 -19.97
C GLY A 99 12.05 16.94 -20.21
N MET A 100 11.91 15.80 -19.52
CA MET A 100 12.84 14.66 -19.52
C MET A 100 12.24 13.41 -20.21
N THR A 101 11.37 13.62 -21.20
CA THR A 101 10.62 12.53 -21.85
C THR A 101 11.55 11.52 -22.53
N ASP A 102 12.67 11.97 -23.11
CA ASP A 102 13.64 11.09 -23.77
C ASP A 102 14.37 10.17 -22.79
N GLU A 103 14.69 10.69 -21.60
CA GLU A 103 15.32 9.98 -20.51
C GLU A 103 14.39 8.89 -19.94
N ALA A 104 13.08 9.13 -19.95
CA ALA A 104 12.09 8.17 -19.45
C ALA A 104 11.69 7.08 -20.46
N ARG A 105 12.12 7.17 -21.72
CA ARG A 105 11.63 6.32 -22.81
C ARG A 105 11.84 4.82 -22.56
N ASN A 106 12.94 4.46 -21.90
CA ASN A 106 13.33 3.08 -21.63
C ASN A 106 13.17 2.72 -20.14
N ALA A 107 12.36 3.47 -19.39
CA ALA A 107 12.15 3.20 -17.97
C ALA A 107 11.55 1.80 -17.76
N VAL A 108 12.15 1.01 -16.88
CA VAL A 108 11.61 -0.29 -16.46
C VAL A 108 11.47 -0.29 -14.94
N VAL A 109 10.30 -0.67 -14.44
CA VAL A 109 10.03 -0.74 -13.00
C VAL A 109 9.87 -2.19 -12.57
N HIS A 110 10.66 -2.57 -11.57
CA HIS A 110 10.58 -3.85 -10.89
C HIS A 110 9.98 -3.62 -9.50
N THR A 111 8.97 -4.41 -9.14
CA THR A 111 8.36 -4.33 -7.81
C THR A 111 8.36 -5.69 -7.14
N GLN A 112 8.84 -5.72 -5.90
CA GLN A 112 8.73 -6.86 -5.01
C GLN A 112 7.73 -6.54 -3.91
N VAL A 113 6.84 -7.48 -3.61
CA VAL A 113 5.87 -7.35 -2.52
C VAL A 113 6.09 -8.50 -1.56
N HIS A 114 6.46 -8.17 -0.33
CA HIS A 114 6.71 -9.12 0.73
C HIS A 114 5.49 -9.18 1.64
N LEU A 115 5.02 -10.39 1.94
CA LEU A 115 4.01 -10.65 2.95
C LEU A 115 4.68 -11.36 4.13
N GLY A 116 4.62 -10.76 5.31
CA GLY A 116 5.32 -11.28 6.49
C GLY A 116 4.64 -10.92 7.80
N LYS A 117 5.24 -11.34 8.92
CA LYS A 117 4.81 -10.89 10.25
C LYS A 117 5.32 -9.46 10.47
N PRO A 118 4.51 -8.54 11.01
CA PRO A 118 4.99 -7.22 11.38
C PRO A 118 5.94 -7.30 12.59
N GLU A 119 6.87 -6.36 12.66
CA GLU A 119 7.68 -6.18 13.87
C GLU A 119 6.81 -5.66 15.01
N GLY A 120 6.86 -6.35 16.17
CA GLY A 120 6.20 -5.88 17.39
C GLY A 120 4.67 -5.94 17.39
N ALA A 121 4.04 -6.63 16.44
CA ALA A 121 2.58 -6.81 16.39
C ALA A 121 2.20 -8.20 15.88
N ASP A 122 0.97 -8.62 16.18
CA ASP A 122 0.39 -9.84 15.63
C ASP A 122 -0.15 -9.62 14.21
N GLY A 123 -0.36 -10.72 13.47
CA GLY A 123 -0.96 -10.71 12.14
C GLY A 123 0.05 -10.66 11.00
N TYR A 124 -0.33 -9.99 9.91
CA TYR A 124 0.47 -9.88 8.69
C TYR A 124 0.65 -8.42 8.27
N ALA A 125 1.78 -8.12 7.66
CA ALA A 125 2.10 -6.84 7.04
C ALA A 125 2.62 -7.04 5.61
N LEU A 126 2.58 -5.95 4.84
CA LEU A 126 3.17 -5.85 3.52
C LEU A 126 4.38 -4.92 3.57
N GLU A 127 5.43 -5.29 2.84
CA GLU A 127 6.55 -4.43 2.47
C GLU A 127 6.66 -4.41 0.95
N VAL A 128 6.98 -3.24 0.38
CA VAL A 128 7.12 -3.07 -1.07
C VAL A 128 8.48 -2.48 -1.36
N GLU A 129 9.24 -3.16 -2.22
CA GLU A 129 10.47 -2.64 -2.79
C GLU A 129 10.25 -2.28 -4.26
N VAL A 130 10.71 -1.10 -4.67
CA VAL A 130 10.64 -0.63 -6.05
C VAL A 130 12.06 -0.33 -6.55
N GLN A 131 12.42 -0.93 -7.67
CA GLN A 131 13.68 -0.68 -8.37
C GLN A 131 13.36 -0.21 -9.79
N VAL A 132 14.13 0.77 -10.28
CA VAL A 132 13.86 1.40 -11.58
C VAL A 132 15.15 1.45 -12.39
N GLU A 133 15.07 0.97 -13.62
CA GLU A 133 16.15 1.02 -14.61
C GLU A 133 15.88 2.11 -15.64
N GLY A 134 16.95 2.60 -16.28
CA GLY A 134 16.85 3.41 -17.49
C GLY A 134 16.41 4.86 -17.28
N VAL A 135 16.42 5.38 -16.05
CA VAL A 135 16.08 6.78 -15.74
C VAL A 135 17.02 7.37 -14.68
N PRO A 136 17.20 8.71 -14.65
CA PRO A 136 17.89 9.39 -13.56
C PRO A 136 17.09 9.34 -12.25
N GLN A 137 17.81 9.39 -11.13
CA GLN A 137 17.22 9.33 -9.78
C GLN A 137 16.14 10.39 -9.54
N GLU A 138 16.29 11.59 -10.09
CA GLU A 138 15.30 12.66 -9.98
C GLU A 138 13.91 12.24 -10.47
N LEU A 139 13.83 11.46 -11.57
CA LEU A 139 12.56 10.91 -12.06
C LEU A 139 12.01 9.79 -11.19
N VAL A 140 12.89 9.00 -10.56
CA VAL A 140 12.47 7.97 -9.61
C VAL A 140 11.83 8.63 -8.39
N ASP A 141 12.46 9.67 -7.85
CA ASP A 141 11.98 10.41 -6.69
C ASP A 141 10.66 11.14 -6.99
N ALA A 142 10.60 11.84 -8.14
CA ALA A 142 9.38 12.50 -8.61
C ALA A 142 8.25 11.48 -8.83
N GLY A 143 8.56 10.35 -9.47
CA GLY A 143 7.63 9.24 -9.67
C GLY A 143 7.09 8.68 -8.35
N HIS A 144 7.93 8.53 -7.32
CA HIS A 144 7.51 8.05 -6.00
C HIS A 144 6.52 9.01 -5.32
N GLU A 145 6.76 10.32 -5.38
CA GLU A 145 5.86 11.32 -4.80
C GLU A 145 4.53 11.46 -5.57
N ALA A 146 4.55 11.19 -6.87
CA ALA A 146 3.40 11.28 -7.75
C ALA A 146 2.53 9.99 -7.76
N CYS A 147 3.13 8.81 -7.65
CA CYS A 147 2.47 7.52 -7.78
C CYS A 147 1.34 7.32 -6.74
N PRO A 148 0.08 7.11 -7.16
CA PRO A 148 -1.03 6.84 -6.26
C PRO A 148 -0.81 5.70 -5.24
N TYR A 149 -0.15 4.61 -5.64
CA TYR A 149 0.13 3.48 -4.74
C TYR A 149 1.14 3.86 -3.65
N SER A 150 2.22 4.55 -4.01
CA SER A 150 3.21 5.09 -3.07
C SER A 150 2.56 6.07 -2.09
N ARG A 151 1.72 6.98 -2.59
CA ARG A 151 1.00 7.95 -1.77
C ARG A 151 0.02 7.27 -0.81
N ALA A 152 -0.69 6.23 -1.25
CA ALA A 152 -1.59 5.46 -0.41
C ALA A 152 -0.86 4.76 0.75
N LEU A 153 0.34 4.20 0.52
CA LEU A 153 1.14 3.60 1.58
C LEU A 153 1.77 4.64 2.52
N LYS A 154 2.17 5.80 2.00
CA LYS A 154 2.78 6.90 2.77
C LYS A 154 1.77 7.62 3.67
N HIS A 155 0.58 7.91 3.16
CA HIS A 155 -0.40 8.77 3.80
C HIS A 155 -1.67 8.06 4.29
N GLY A 156 -1.96 6.88 3.73
CA GLY A 156 -3.21 6.16 3.92
C GLY A 156 -4.28 6.56 2.89
N ALA A 157 -5.20 5.64 2.64
CA ALA A 157 -6.39 5.84 1.80
C ALA A 157 -7.66 5.52 2.61
N VAL A 158 -8.80 6.11 2.22
CA VAL A 158 -10.09 5.77 2.82
C VAL A 158 -10.57 4.42 2.30
N VAL A 159 -10.78 3.47 3.19
CA VAL A 159 -11.37 2.16 2.89
C VAL A 159 -12.75 2.08 3.56
N LYS A 160 -13.80 1.88 2.76
CA LYS A 160 -15.17 1.69 3.25
C LYS A 160 -15.53 0.20 3.14
N VAL A 161 -15.94 -0.39 4.25
CA VAL A 161 -16.32 -1.82 4.33
C VAL A 161 -17.77 -1.91 4.79
N SER A 162 -18.59 -2.64 4.03
CA SER A 162 -19.97 -2.92 4.36
C SER A 162 -20.34 -4.36 3.98
N LYS A 163 -21.35 -4.92 4.63
CA LYS A 163 -21.97 -6.17 4.20
C LYS A 163 -22.91 -5.87 3.03
N LYS A 164 -22.85 -6.69 1.98
CA LYS A 164 -23.86 -6.73 0.92
C LYS A 164 -24.91 -7.76 1.34
N ASP A 165 -26.15 -7.33 1.50
CA ASP A 165 -27.28 -8.21 1.82
C ASP A 165 -27.71 -9.07 0.63
#